data_AF-A0A6A2FIM1-F1
#
_entry.id   AF-A0A6A2FIM1-F1
#
_cell.length_a   1.000
_cell.length_b   1.000
_cell.length_c   1.000
_cell.angle_alpha   90.00
_cell.angle_beta   90.00
_cell.angle_gamma   90.00
#
_symmetry.space_group_name_H-M   'P 1'
#
loop_
_entity.id
_entity.type
_entity.pdbx_description
1 polymer ?
#
loop_
_entity_poly.entity_id
_entity_poly.type
_entity_poly.pdbx_seq_one_letter_code
_entity_poly.pdbx_strand_id
1 'polypeptide(L)' 'MDIQTEKLQLMKMLLETEDKSILKQLKAVFDSRTKSDIWDEWDDEVRKDVEEAIAELDRGEGIPHAVVMQEFSKWRKK' A
#
# COMPACT_ATOMS: atom_id res chain seq x y z
N MET A 1 14.44 -26.77 -15.73
CA MET A 1 13.90 -25.58 -16.42
C MET A 1 15.02 -24.57 -16.52
N ASP A 2 15.29 -24.07 -17.73
CA ASP A 2 16.16 -22.91 -17.90
C ASP A 2 15.31 -21.64 -17.76
N ILE A 3 15.58 -20.86 -16.72
CA ILE A 3 14.85 -19.64 -16.38
C ILE A 3 14.94 -18.62 -17.52
N GLN A 4 16.03 -18.61 -18.30
CA GLN A 4 16.20 -17.68 -19.42
C GLN A 4 15.26 -18.02 -20.57
N THR A 5 15.19 -19.30 -20.93
CA THR A 5 14.24 -19.80 -21.93
C THR A 5 12.79 -19.49 -21.55
N GLU A 6 12.44 -19.67 -20.27
CA GLU A 6 11.07 -19.44 -19.79
C GLU A 6 10.69 -17.95 -19.77
N LYS A 7 11.63 -17.06 -19.41
CA LYS A 7 11.45 -15.61 -19.52
C LYS A 7 11.13 -15.18 -20.96
N LEU A 8 11.84 -15.73 -21.95
CA LEU A 8 11.62 -15.43 -23.36
C LEU A 8 10.23 -15.89 -23.83
N GLN A 9 9.80 -17.07 -23.39
CA GLN A 9 8.47 -17.59 -23.71
C GLN A 9 7.36 -16.71 -23.12
N LEU A 10 7.51 -16.27 -21.86
CA LEU A 10 6.55 -15.38 -21.22
C LEU A 10 6.49 -14.00 -21.90
N MET A 11 7.63 -13.43 -22.30
CA MET A 11 7.67 -12.18 -23.07
C MET A 11 6.92 -12.30 -24.40
N LYS A 12 7.11 -13.41 -25.11
CA LYS A 12 6.40 -13.66 -26.37
C LYS A 12 4.89 -13.73 -26.16
N MET A 13 4.43 -14.50 -25.18
CA MET A 13 3.00 -14.60 -24.84
C MET A 13 2.40 -13.25 -24.42
N LEU A 14 3.20 -12.41 -23.75
CA LEU A 14 2.76 -11.07 -23.33
C LEU A 14 2.62 -10.10 -24.51
N LEU A 15 3.48 -10.20 -25.52
CA LEU A 15 3.41 -9.37 -26.72
C LEU A 15 2.26 -9.80 -27.65
N GLU A 16 1.89 -11.08 -27.64
CA GLU A 16 0.83 -11.64 -28.49
C GLU A 16 -0.57 -11.52 -27.88
N THR A 17 -0.68 -11.27 -26.57
CA THR A 17 -1.99 -11.20 -25.89
C THR A 17 -2.64 -9.82 -25.97
N GLU A 18 -3.90 -9.77 -26.38
CA GLU A 18 -4.74 -8.57 -26.33
C GLU A 18 -5.75 -8.59 -25.16
N ASP A 19 -5.76 -9.67 -24.37
CA ASP A 19 -6.67 -9.83 -23.25
C ASP A 19 -6.24 -8.94 -22.06
N LYS A 20 -6.96 -7.83 -21.91
CA LYS A 20 -6.76 -6.85 -20.83
C LYS A 20 -6.87 -7.46 -19.43
N SER A 21 -7.66 -8.52 -19.24
CA SER A 21 -7.81 -9.21 -17.96
C SER A 21 -6.51 -9.91 -17.56
N ILE A 22 -5.88 -10.61 -18.51
CA ILE A 22 -4.61 -11.31 -18.30
C ILE A 22 -3.49 -10.31 -17.99
N LEU A 23 -3.41 -9.22 -18.75
CA LEU A 23 -2.43 -8.15 -18.53
C LEU A 23 -2.57 -7.52 -17.13
N LYS A 24 -3.81 -7.26 -16.70
CA LYS A 24 -4.10 -6.67 -15.38
C LYS A 24 -3.71 -7.60 -14.24
N GLN A 25 -4.00 -8.89 -14.36
CA GLN A 25 -3.64 -9.89 -13.34
C GLN A 25 -2.12 -10.06 -13.24
N LEU A 26 -1.42 -10.14 -14.37
CA LEU A 26 0.03 -10.24 -14.38
C LEU A 26 0.69 -9.02 -13.75
N LYS A 27 0.21 -7.81 -14.10
CA LYS A 27 0.66 -6.57 -13.47
C LYS A 27 0.43 -6.61 -11.95
N ALA A 28 -0.73 -7.04 -11.48
CA ALA A 28 -1.00 -7.16 -10.05
C ALA A 28 -0.05 -8.15 -9.34
N VAL A 29 0.38 -9.23 -9.99
CA VAL A 29 1.37 -10.16 -9.43
C VAL A 29 2.73 -9.49 -9.28
N PHE A 30 3.19 -8.73 -10.28
CA PHE A 30 4.43 -7.97 -10.18
C PHE A 30 4.31 -6.83 -9.17
N ASP A 31 3.23 -6.06 -9.19
CA ASP A 31 2.97 -4.97 -8.23
C ASP A 31 2.85 -5.51 -6.80
N SER A 32 2.28 -6.70 -6.57
CA SER A 32 2.24 -7.32 -5.23
C SER A 32 3.62 -7.70 -4.68
N ARG A 33 4.61 -7.87 -5.56
CA ARG A 33 6.00 -8.19 -5.23
C ARG A 33 6.92 -6.96 -5.29
N THR A 34 6.46 -5.91 -5.97
CA THR A 34 7.14 -4.61 -6.17
C THR A 34 6.42 -3.49 -5.46
N LYS A 35 5.50 -3.80 -4.53
CA LYS A 35 5.28 -2.94 -3.38
C LYS A 35 6.64 -2.90 -2.67
N SER A 36 7.53 -2.03 -3.16
CA SER A 36 8.26 -1.16 -2.26
C SER A 36 7.24 -0.79 -1.22
N ASP A 37 7.57 -1.13 0.01
CA ASP A 37 6.85 -0.62 1.14
C ASP A 37 6.78 0.89 0.87
N ILE A 38 5.60 1.43 0.56
CA ILE A 38 5.44 2.87 0.25
C ILE A 38 6.04 3.73 1.37
N TRP A 39 6.18 3.11 2.55
CA TRP A 39 7.04 3.47 3.65
C TRP A 39 8.44 3.99 3.25
N ASP A 40 9.16 3.28 2.38
CA ASP A 40 10.51 3.62 1.90
C ASP A 40 10.50 4.79 0.91
N GLU A 41 9.34 5.13 0.33
CA GLU A 41 9.14 6.24 -0.59
C GLU A 41 8.64 7.52 0.10
N TRP A 42 8.23 7.45 1.37
CA TRP A 42 7.80 8.62 2.14
C TRP A 42 8.99 9.45 2.59
N ASP A 43 8.78 10.77 2.67
CA ASP A 43 9.74 11.68 3.28
C ASP A 43 10.05 11.23 4.71
N ASP A 44 11.32 11.33 5.11
CA ASP A 44 11.79 10.87 6.42
C ASP A 44 11.04 11.52 7.60
N GLU A 45 10.57 12.76 7.42
CA GLU A 45 9.75 13.48 8.41
C GLU A 45 8.38 12.79 8.61
N VAL A 46 7.70 12.44 7.51
CA VAL A 46 6.41 11.73 7.56
C VAL A 46 6.57 10.35 8.17
N ARG A 47 7.66 9.65 7.84
CA ARG A 47 7.99 8.34 8.41
C ARG A 47 8.17 8.44 9.92
N LYS A 48 8.93 9.43 10.38
CA LYS A 48 9.18 9.69 11.80
C LYS A 48 7.90 10.04 12.56
N ASP A 49 7.04 10.88 12.00
CA ASP A 49 5.76 11.24 12.62
C ASP A 49 4.85 10.01 12.83
N VAL A 50 4.85 9.09 11.86
CA VAL A 50 4.07 7.85 11.98
C VAL A 50 4.68 6.88 12.99
N GLU A 51 6.00 6.74 13.03
CA GLU A 51 6.68 5.94 14.06
C GLU A 51 6.40 6.48 15.48
N GLU A 52 6.41 7.80 15.65
CA GLU A 52 6.07 8.47 16.90
C GLU A 52 4.62 8.20 17.30
N ALA A 53 3.66 8.39 16.38
CA ALA A 53 2.25 8.10 16.63
C ALA A 53 1.99 6.63 17.02
N ILE A 54 2.69 5.67 16.40
CA ILE A 54 2.60 4.25 16.79
C ILE A 54 3.13 4.06 18.23
N ALA A 55 4.27 4.67 18.56
CA ALA A 55 4.85 4.58 19.91
C ALA A 55 3.95 5.23 20.98
N GLU A 56 3.26 6.33 20.66
CA GLU A 56 2.25 6.95 21.53
C GLU A 56 1.06 6.00 21.78
N LEU A 57 0.57 5.34 20.72
CA LEU A 57 -0.52 4.37 20.84
C LEU A 57 -0.13 3.17 21.70
N ASP A 58 1.10 2.65 21.55
CA ASP A 58 1.63 1.56 22.37
C ASP A 58 1.78 1.93 23.85
N ARG A 59 2.05 3.22 24.14
CA ARG A 59 2.05 3.78 25.50
C ARG A 59 0.64 4.04 26.05
N GLY A 60 -0.40 3.83 25.24
CA GLY A 60 -1.78 4.07 25.63
C GLY A 60 -2.19 5.56 25.62
N GLU A 61 -1.44 6.40 24.90
CA GLU A 61 -1.68 7.84 24.79
C GLU A 61 -2.78 8.17 23.75
N GLY A 62 -3.29 7.14 23.06
CA GLY A 62 -4.39 7.27 22.13
C GLY A 62 -5.72 7.65 22.79
N ILE A 63 -6.49 8.50 22.11
CA ILE A 63 -7.84 8.87 22.53
C ILE A 63 -8.87 8.03 21.78
N PRO A 64 -9.82 7.36 22.45
CA PRO A 64 -10.85 6.60 21.79
C PRO A 64 -11.67 7.46 20.81
N HIS A 65 -11.97 6.91 19.63
CA HIS A 65 -12.72 7.62 18.60
C HIS A 65 -14.02 8.25 19.11
N ALA A 66 -14.80 7.53 19.92
CA ALA A 66 -16.05 8.03 20.48
C ALA A 66 -15.87 9.32 21.31
N VAL A 67 -14.78 9.42 22.08
CA VAL A 67 -14.44 10.58 22.91
C VAL A 67 -14.11 11.78 22.02
N VAL A 68 -13.27 11.58 21.00
CA VAL A 68 -12.96 12.61 20.00
C VAL A 68 -14.25 13.10 19.33
N MET A 69 -15.09 12.19 18.86
CA MET A 69 -16.32 12.56 18.14
C MET A 69 -17.33 13.32 19.00
N GLN A 70 -17.33 13.11 20.32
CA GLN A 70 -18.16 13.85 21.25
C GLN A 70 -17.74 15.33 21.33
N GLU A 71 -16.44 15.63 21.35
CA GLU A 71 -15.93 17.01 21.35
C GLU A 71 -16.31 17.75 20.06
N PHE A 72 -16.15 17.08 18.91
CA PHE A 72 -16.48 17.66 17.61
C PHE A 72 -17.99 17.73 17.31
N SER A 73 -18.85 17.20 18.18
CA SER A 73 -20.30 17.24 18.00
C SER A 73 -20.87 18.67 17.94
N LYS A 74 -20.19 19.63 18.57
CA LYS A 74 -20.59 21.05 18.61
C LYS A 74 -20.53 21.72 17.23
N TRP A 75 -19.61 21.29 16.37
CA TRP A 75 -19.46 21.80 14.99
C TRP A 75 -20.22 20.98 13.94
N ARG A 76 -20.86 19.87 14.36
CA ARG A 76 -21.70 19.03 13.48
C ARG A 76 -23.13 19.54 13.32
N LYS A 77 -23.55 20.58 14.06
CA LYS A 77 -24.90 21.14 13.92
C LYS A 77 -24.92 22.16 12.78
N LYS A 78 -25.56 21.77 11.68
CA LYS A 78 -25.97 22.63 10.56
C LYS A 78 -27.38 23.16 10.82
#